data_AF-A0AAN8Z8N2-F1
#
_entry.id   AF-A0AAN8Z8N2-F1
#
_cell.length_a   1.000
_cell.length_b   1.000
_cell.length_c   1.000
_cell.angle_alpha   90.00
_cell.angle_beta   90.00
_cell.angle_gamma   90.00
#
_symmetry.space_group_name_H-M   'P 1'
#
loop_
_entity.id
_entity.type
_entity.pdbx_description
1 polymer ?
#
loop_
_entity_poly.entity_id
_entity_poly.type
_entity_poly.pdbx_seq_one_letter_code
_entity_poly.pdbx_strand_id
1 'polypeptide(L)'
;MQELSSQQEYLKLKARYDALLRSQKNLLGEELGPLSSKELESLERQLDSSLKQIRSTRTQYMLDQLTDLQRKEHILNEANMDLKQRDLDLAILLVVNVECRSYQPNPIAVGAAGPSVNNYMLGWLP
;
A
#
# COMPACT_ATOMS: atom_id res chain seq x y z
N MET A 1 44.68 18.77 -46.93
CA MET A 1 44.49 19.61 -45.71
C MET A 1 43.36 19.09 -44.84
N GLN A 2 42.18 18.77 -45.38
CA GLN A 2 41.02 18.30 -44.60
C GLN A 2 41.25 16.95 -43.90
N GLU A 3 41.96 16.02 -44.55
CA GLU A 3 42.33 14.70 -43.99
C GLU A 3 43.23 14.79 -42.75
N LEU A 4 44.23 15.70 -42.79
CA LEU A 4 45.14 15.95 -41.66
C LEU A 4 44.39 16.53 -40.45
N SER A 5 43.42 17.42 -40.70
CA SER A 5 42.55 17.97 -39.66
C SER A 5 41.74 16.87 -38.98
N SER A 6 41.11 15.99 -39.77
CA SER A 6 40.32 14.87 -39.26
C SER A 6 41.17 13.89 -38.45
N GLN A 7 42.37 13.55 -38.94
CA GLN A 7 43.30 12.68 -38.22
C GLN A 7 43.70 13.28 -36.86
N GLN A 8 43.97 14.58 -36.82
CA GLN A 8 44.38 15.23 -35.57
C GLN A 8 43.23 15.32 -34.55
N GLU A 9 42.00 15.54 -35.00
CA GLU A 9 40.81 15.45 -34.16
C GLU A 9 40.59 14.05 -33.61
N TYR A 10 40.77 13.02 -34.45
CA TYR A 10 40.71 11.63 -34.03
C TYR A 10 41.74 11.32 -32.93
N LEU A 11 43.00 11.74 -33.10
CA LEU A 11 44.05 11.51 -32.10
C LEU A 11 43.73 12.21 -30.77
N LYS A 12 43.17 13.42 -30.80
CA LYS A 12 42.70 14.12 -29.59
C LYS A 12 41.58 13.33 -28.90
N LEU A 13 40.62 12.81 -29.66
CA LEU A 13 39.53 12.01 -29.11
C LEU A 13 40.03 10.69 -28.53
N LYS A 14 40.93 10.00 -29.25
CA LYS A 14 41.55 8.75 -28.80
C LYS A 14 42.30 8.93 -27.49
N ALA A 15 43.09 10.00 -27.36
CA ALA A 15 43.79 10.31 -26.11
C ALA A 15 42.82 10.53 -24.93
N ARG A 16 41.69 11.21 -25.16
CA ARG A 16 40.64 11.39 -24.13
C ARG A 16 39.99 10.06 -23.75
N TYR A 17 39.67 9.23 -24.73
CA TYR A 17 39.12 7.89 -24.49
C TYR A 17 40.08 7.03 -23.68
N ASP A 18 41.37 7.00 -24.04
CA ASP A 18 42.36 6.19 -23.33
C ASP A 18 42.57 6.69 -21.90
N ALA A 19 42.51 8.00 -21.65
CA ALA A 19 42.54 8.56 -20.31
C ALA A 19 41.31 8.17 -19.48
N LEU A 20 40.12 8.23 -20.08
CA LEU A 20 38.88 7.82 -19.44
C LEU A 20 38.90 6.32 -19.09
N LEU A 21 39.34 5.47 -20.03
CA LEU A 21 39.44 4.03 -19.83
C LEU A 21 40.40 3.68 -18.70
N ARG A 22 41.58 4.32 -18.64
CA ARG A 22 42.51 4.15 -17.51
C ARG A 22 41.86 4.54 -16.19
N SER A 23 41.14 5.67 -16.15
CA SER A 23 40.43 6.08 -14.94
C SER A 23 39.36 5.07 -14.52
N GLN A 24 38.63 4.47 -15.46
CA GLN A 24 37.65 3.43 -15.17
C GLN A 24 38.31 2.19 -14.58
N LYS A 25 39.39 1.71 -15.18
CA LYS A 25 40.18 0.58 -14.66
C LYS A 25 40.64 0.82 -13.23
N ASN A 26 41.20 2.00 -12.95
CA ASN A 26 41.61 2.37 -11.60
C ASN A 26 40.42 2.33 -10.62
N LEU A 27 39.25 2.87 -11.00
CA LEU A 27 38.04 2.81 -10.17
C LEU A 27 37.56 1.37 -9.91
N LEU A 28 37.86 0.44 -10.82
CA LEU A 28 37.58 -1.00 -10.66
C LEU A 28 38.69 -1.76 -9.91
N GLY A 29 39.77 -1.07 -9.52
CA GLY A 29 40.92 -1.67 -8.83
C GLY A 29 41.92 -2.36 -9.78
N GLU A 30 41.85 -2.08 -11.08
CA GLU A 30 42.74 -2.62 -12.09
C GLU A 30 43.90 -1.65 -12.42
N GLU A 31 45.02 -2.19 -12.92
CA GLU A 31 46.18 -1.42 -13.41
C GLU A 31 46.70 -0.35 -12.44
N LEU A 32 46.67 -0.63 -11.13
CA LEU A 32 47.00 0.36 -10.10
C LEU A 32 48.51 0.68 -9.95
N GLY A 33 49.38 -0.15 -10.54
CA GLY A 33 50.83 -0.04 -10.41
C GLY A 33 51.44 1.34 -10.73
N PRO A 34 50.94 2.11 -11.71
CA PRO A 34 51.44 3.45 -12.01
C PRO A 34 51.02 4.56 -11.03
N LEU A 35 50.08 4.30 -10.11
CA LEU A 35 49.61 5.31 -9.16
C LEU A 35 50.58 5.43 -7.98
N SER A 36 50.81 6.67 -7.54
CA SER A 36 51.51 6.96 -6.29
C SER A 36 50.63 6.66 -5.07
N SER A 37 51.26 6.54 -3.88
CA SER A 37 50.54 6.36 -2.62
C SER A 37 49.45 7.41 -2.39
N LYS A 38 49.73 8.68 -2.74
CA LYS A 38 48.76 9.78 -2.57
C LYS A 38 47.55 9.63 -3.50
N GLU A 39 47.79 9.21 -4.73
CA GLU A 39 46.71 8.99 -5.71
C GLU A 39 45.87 7.78 -5.31
N LEU A 40 46.50 6.72 -4.81
CA LEU A 40 45.82 5.52 -4.33
C LEU A 40 44.92 5.82 -3.12
N GLU A 41 45.42 6.58 -2.15
CA GLU A 41 44.61 7.03 -1.02
C GLU A 41 43.45 7.94 -1.46
N SER A 42 43.66 8.80 -2.46
CA SER A 42 42.59 9.65 -3.00
C SER A 42 41.51 8.81 -3.67
N LEU A 43 41.92 7.80 -4.45
CA LEU A 43 41.05 6.86 -5.11
C LEU A 43 40.22 6.05 -4.10
N GLU A 44 40.86 5.55 -3.05
CA GLU A 44 40.19 4.83 -1.96
C GLU A 44 39.13 5.72 -1.27
N ARG A 45 39.50 6.95 -0.89
CA ARG A 45 38.56 7.90 -0.27
C ARG A 45 37.37 8.22 -1.19
N GLN A 46 37.62 8.36 -2.49
CA GLN A 46 36.56 8.60 -3.48
C GLN A 46 35.60 7.41 -3.56
N LEU A 47 36.13 6.18 -3.63
CA LEU A 47 35.34 4.96 -3.69
C LEU A 47 34.54 4.73 -2.40
N ASP A 48 35.16 4.90 -1.23
CA ASP A 48 34.47 4.75 0.06
C ASP A 48 33.33 5.76 0.23
N SER A 49 33.58 7.03 -0.09
CA SER A 49 32.56 8.09 -0.04
C SER A 49 31.38 7.79 -0.98
N SER A 50 31.67 7.46 -2.24
CA SER A 50 30.64 7.15 -3.23
C SER A 50 29.85 5.89 -2.85
N LEU A 51 30.52 4.85 -2.36
CA LEU A 51 29.86 3.63 -1.92
C LEU A 51 28.93 3.87 -0.72
N LYS A 52 29.37 4.68 0.25
CA LYS A 52 28.52 5.12 1.38
C LYS A 52 27.29 5.87 0.89
N GLN A 53 27.44 6.79 -0.06
CA GLN A 53 26.32 7.50 -0.66
C GLN A 53 25.35 6.56 -1.38
N ILE A 54 25.84 5.67 -2.25
CA ILE A 54 25.00 4.71 -2.97
C ILE A 54 24.22 3.82 -2.01
N ARG A 55 24.88 3.30 -0.97
CA ARG A 55 24.22 2.48 0.06
C ARG A 55 23.16 3.28 0.81
N SER A 56 23.48 4.50 1.23
CA SER A 56 22.53 5.39 1.92
C SER A 56 21.29 5.66 1.07
N THR A 57 21.47 6.09 -0.19
CA THR A 57 20.37 6.36 -1.12
C THR A 57 19.52 5.10 -1.36
N ARG A 58 20.14 3.94 -1.55
CA ARG A 58 19.40 2.69 -1.74
C ARG A 58 18.60 2.31 -0.51
N THR A 59 19.20 2.39 0.67
CA THR A 59 18.51 2.09 1.93
C THR A 59 17.36 3.05 2.16
N GLN A 60 17.56 4.36 1.97
CA GLN A 60 16.50 5.35 2.13
C GLN A 60 15.34 5.07 1.18
N TYR A 61 15.63 4.82 -0.10
CA TYR A 61 14.61 4.46 -1.08
C TYR A 61 13.80 3.22 -0.66
N MET A 62 14.47 2.17 -0.16
CA MET A 62 13.79 0.97 0.32
C MET A 62 12.93 1.24 1.55
N LEU A 63 13.38 2.07 2.48
CA LEU A 63 12.61 2.48 3.66
C LEU A 63 11.38 3.30 3.28
N ASP A 64 11.51 4.21 2.31
CA ASP A 64 10.39 5.01 1.80
C ASP A 64 9.34 4.09 1.16
N GLN A 65 9.77 3.15 0.30
CA GLN A 65 8.87 2.17 -0.31
C GLN A 65 8.16 1.29 0.74
N LEU A 66 8.89 0.82 1.75
CA LEU A 66 8.31 0.03 2.83
C LEU A 66 7.24 0.83 3.59
N THR A 67 7.55 2.08 3.95
CA THR A 67 6.63 2.96 4.68
C THR A 67 5.36 3.24 3.88
N ASP A 68 5.50 3.49 2.58
CA ASP A 68 4.36 3.72 1.68
C ASP A 68 3.48 2.47 1.55
N LEU A 69 4.08 1.28 1.46
CA LEU A 69 3.34 0.02 1.41
C LEU A 69 2.62 -0.26 2.73
N GLN A 70 3.27 -0.06 3.87
CA GLN A 70 2.65 -0.22 5.19
C GLN A 70 1.46 0.73 5.38
N ARG A 71 1.57 1.98 4.91
CA ARG A 71 0.46 2.93 4.94
C ARG A 71 -0.72 2.44 4.09
N LYS A 72 -0.45 1.95 2.87
CA LYS A 72 -1.49 1.41 1.99
C LYS A 72 -2.16 0.17 2.59
N GLU A 73 -1.37 -0.74 3.16
CA GLU A 73 -1.86 -1.93 3.86
C GLU A 73 -2.81 -1.53 5.00
N HIS A 74 -2.41 -0.56 5.83
CA HIS A 74 -3.22 -0.09 6.94
C HIS A 74 -4.58 0.46 6.47
N ILE A 75 -4.59 1.36 5.47
CA ILE A 75 -5.82 1.93 4.92
C ILE A 75 -6.73 0.84 4.33
N LEU A 76 -6.15 -0.12 3.60
CA LEU A 76 -6.92 -1.22 3.02
C LEU A 76 -7.50 -2.14 4.10
N ASN A 77 -6.75 -2.38 5.18
CA ASN A 77 -7.23 -3.18 6.30
C ASN A 77 -8.38 -2.48 7.03
N GLU A 78 -8.29 -1.17 7.29
CA GLU A 78 -9.38 -0.39 7.88
C GLU A 78 -10.64 -0.43 7.00
N ALA A 79 -10.50 -0.16 5.70
CA ALA A 79 -11.62 -0.22 4.76
C ALA A 79 -12.26 -1.62 4.71
N ASN A 80 -11.45 -2.69 4.74
CA ASN A 80 -11.95 -4.06 4.79
C ASN A 80 -12.67 -4.38 6.10
N MET A 81 -12.23 -3.82 7.24
CA MET A 81 -12.93 -3.98 8.52
C MET A 81 -14.28 -3.25 8.48
N ASP A 82 -14.33 -2.03 7.97
CA ASP A 82 -15.56 -1.25 7.84
C ASP A 82 -16.58 -1.95 6.93
N LEU A 83 -16.14 -2.53 5.81
CA LEU A 83 -17.00 -3.30 4.92
C LEU A 83 -17.56 -4.55 5.61
N LYS A 84 -16.73 -5.31 6.33
CA LYS A 84 -17.19 -6.48 7.09
C LYS A 84 -18.21 -6.10 8.17
N GLN A 85 -18.01 -4.97 8.83
CA GLN A 85 -18.97 -4.48 9.83
C GLN A 85 -20.30 -4.12 9.17
N ARG A 86 -20.27 -3.41 8.04
CA ARG A 86 -21.48 -3.07 7.29
C ARG A 86 -22.23 -4.29 6.77
N ASP A 87 -21.52 -5.29 6.27
CA ASP A 87 -22.13 -6.55 5.85
C ASP A 87 -22.84 -7.25 7.02
N LEU A 88 -22.23 -7.24 8.22
CA LEU A 88 -22.85 -7.77 9.43
C LEU A 88 -24.08 -6.97 9.86
N ASP A 89 -23.99 -5.64 9.89
CA ASP A 89 -25.09 -4.75 10.26
C ASP A 89 -26.29 -4.92 9.31
N LEU A 90 -26.03 -5.01 8.00
CA LEU A 90 -27.05 -5.28 6.99
C LEU A 90 -27.68 -6.68 7.16
N ALA A 91 -26.87 -7.70 7.45
CA ALA A 91 -27.37 -9.05 7.72
C ALA A 91 -28.31 -9.07 8.94
N ILE A 92 -27.96 -8.37 10.01
CA ILE A 92 -28.81 -8.22 11.20
C ILE A 92 -30.12 -7.51 10.84
N LEU A 93 -30.04 -6.39 10.11
CA LEU A 93 -31.23 -5.65 9.67
C LEU A 93 -32.15 -6.50 8.79
N LEU A 94 -31.60 -7.34 7.91
CA LEU A 94 -32.39 -8.27 7.10
C LEU A 94 -33.10 -9.32 7.97
N VAL A 95 -32.40 -9.93 8.93
CA VAL A 95 -32.99 -10.90 9.87
C VAL A 95 -34.13 -10.24 10.65
N VAL A 96 -33.89 -9.07 11.26
CA VAL A 96 -34.92 -8.32 12.01
C VAL A 96 -36.12 -7.99 11.13
N ASN A 97 -35.90 -7.52 9.90
CA ASN A 97 -37.01 -7.21 8.98
C ASN A 97 -37.82 -8.46 8.59
N VAL A 98 -37.17 -9.61 8.39
CA VAL A 98 -37.86 -10.89 8.14
C VAL A 98 -38.67 -11.31 9.38
N GLU A 99 -38.06 -11.27 10.57
CA GLU A 99 -38.71 -11.61 11.84
C GLU A 99 -39.95 -10.75 12.11
N CYS A 100 -39.86 -9.43 11.87
CA CYS A 100 -40.98 -8.50 12.01
C CYS A 100 -42.07 -8.72 10.97
N ARG A 101 -41.72 -9.16 9.75
CA ARG A 101 -42.71 -9.47 8.69
C ARG A 101 -43.49 -10.75 8.98
N SER A 102 -42.90 -11.70 9.72
CA SER A 102 -43.58 -12.91 10.21
C SER A 102 -44.48 -12.66 11.43
N TYR A 103 -44.29 -11.56 12.18
CA TYR A 103 -45.21 -11.14 13.23
C TYR A 103 -46.47 -10.52 12.63
N GLN A 104 -47.46 -11.34 12.26
CA GLN A 104 -48.84 -10.84 12.19
C GLN A 104 -49.35 -10.69 13.63
N PRO A 105 -49.80 -9.50 14.07
CA PRO A 105 -50.56 -9.43 15.30
C PRO A 105 -51.80 -10.29 15.07
N ASN A 106 -51.98 -11.35 15.88
CA ASN A 106 -53.25 -12.06 15.92
C ASN A 106 -54.33 -10.97 16.04
N PRO A 107 -55.36 -10.95 15.17
CA PRO A 107 -56.47 -10.07 15.41
C PRO A 107 -56.92 -10.40 16.82
N ILE A 108 -56.84 -9.43 17.74
CA ILE A 108 -57.56 -9.53 18.99
C ILE A 108 -58.98 -9.69 18.50
N ALA A 109 -59.50 -10.92 18.57
CA ALA A 109 -60.91 -11.16 18.48
C ALA A 109 -61.47 -10.30 19.61
N VAL A 110 -61.95 -9.11 19.27
CA VAL A 110 -62.97 -8.43 20.07
C VAL A 110 -64.08 -9.44 20.08
N GLY A 111 -64.06 -10.29 21.10
CA GLY A 111 -65.09 -11.29 21.34
C GLY A 111 -66.40 -10.54 21.22
N ALA A 112 -67.27 -11.07 20.36
CA ALA A 112 -68.65 -10.63 20.26
C ALA A 112 -69.13 -10.24 21.66
N ALA A 113 -69.69 -9.04 21.79
CA ALA A 113 -70.29 -8.57 23.04
C ALA A 113 -71.01 -9.75 23.69
N GLY A 114 -70.47 -10.20 24.84
CA GLY A 114 -71.05 -11.32 25.57
C GLY A 114 -72.53 -11.03 25.83
N PRO A 115 -73.38 -12.07 25.92
CA PRO A 115 -74.81 -11.87 26.12
C PRO A 115 -75.05 -10.95 27.32
N SER A 116 -75.83 -9.90 27.06
CA SER A 116 -76.27 -8.92 28.04
C SER A 116 -76.84 -9.59 29.30
N VAL A 117 -76.50 -9.06 30.47
CA VAL A 117 -76.90 -9.59 31.79
C VAL A 117 -78.38 -9.34 32.13
N ASN A 118 -79.15 -8.71 31.23
CA ASN A 118 -80.58 -8.45 31.41
C ASN A 118 -81.46 -9.51 30.73
N ASN A 119 -81.53 -10.75 31.25
CA ASN A 119 -82.73 -11.59 31.07
C ASN A 119 -82.82 -12.84 31.98
N TYR A 120 -82.69 -12.71 33.30
CA TYR A 120 -82.93 -13.85 34.21
C TYR A 120 -83.91 -13.50 35.32
N MET A 121 -85.17 -13.18 35.01
CA MET A 121 -86.24 -13.19 36.03
C MET A 121 -87.68 -13.13 35.48
N LEU A 122 -88.06 -13.95 34.49
CA LEU A 122 -89.49 -14.16 34.18
C LEU A 122 -89.74 -15.59 33.72
N GLY A 123 -90.08 -16.49 34.65
CA GLY A 123 -90.45 -17.86 34.28
C GLY A 123 -90.76 -18.85 35.39
N TRP A 124 -91.03 -18.44 36.64
CA TRP A 124 -91.60 -19.28 37.71
C TRP A 124 -92.40 -18.33 38.62
N LEU A 125 -93.74 -18.28 38.60
CA LEU A 125 -94.73 -18.99 39.44
C LEU A 125 -96.10 -18.28 39.26
N PRO A 126 -97.26 -18.81 39.71
CA PRO A 126 -97.66 -20.20 40.00
C PRO A 126 -98.71 -20.76 39.03
#